data_AF-A0A061RSZ4-F1
#
_entry.id   AF-A0A061RSZ4-F1
#
_cell.length_a   1.000
_cell.length_b   1.000
_cell.length_c   1.000
_cell.angle_alpha   90.00
_cell.angle_beta   90.00
_cell.angle_gamma   90.00
#
_symmetry.space_group_name_H-M   'P 1'
#
loop_
_entity.id
_entity.type
_entity.pdbx_description
1 polymer ?
#
loop_
_entity_poly.entity_id
_entity_poly.type
_entity_poly.pdbx_seq_one_letter_code
_entity_poly.pdbx_strand_id
1 'polypeptide(L)'
;PKWSILPQSPVVQYILDIHMSADRLVQLIQRRKKLRVVEFSGGEIKIAPDPFSSSGNCRWPFYAVLPQTDRNRAQFVVKRFKTGSHEKERYDIQTISSGICAKLSRKFHFHARAFPSYSSLSFVKVSTAKVTNPRNNSTAYYNLEKLLQGEFFKFNNNAGYVNIEKCNATMQAFSHWTYHFSKGVLMVTDLQGIYDSRNGKFWLSDPAIHCECDLLNYGQTNLGYEGFKLFFETHRCNDICRGLQL
;
A
#
# COMPACT_ATOMS: atom_id res chain seq x y z
N PRO A 1 16.88 -13.61 12.21
CA PRO A 1 17.07 -13.22 13.64
C PRO A 1 16.75 -14.38 14.58
N LYS A 2 17.43 -14.47 15.74
CA LYS A 2 17.08 -15.43 16.81
C LYS A 2 15.87 -14.90 17.60
N TRP A 3 14.65 -15.27 17.20
CA TRP A 3 13.40 -14.73 17.77
C TRP A 3 13.19 -15.03 19.26
N SER A 4 13.79 -16.09 19.78
CA SER A 4 13.66 -16.51 21.19
C SER A 4 14.24 -15.48 22.17
N ILE A 5 15.28 -14.75 21.77
CA ILE A 5 15.98 -13.77 22.63
C ILE A 5 15.57 -12.32 22.38
N LEU A 6 14.76 -12.06 21.34
CA LEU A 6 14.33 -10.71 21.02
C LEU A 6 13.26 -10.22 22.01
N PRO A 7 13.31 -8.94 22.41
CA PRO A 7 12.34 -8.37 23.32
C PRO A 7 10.94 -8.43 22.71
N GLN A 8 9.97 -8.71 23.58
CA GLN A 8 8.57 -8.68 23.27
C GLN A 8 7.99 -7.35 23.73
N SER A 9 7.40 -6.60 22.81
CA SER A 9 6.91 -5.24 23.05
C SER A 9 5.40 -5.19 22.87
N PRO A 10 4.65 -4.51 23.75
CA PRO A 10 3.24 -4.21 23.50
C PRO A 10 3.06 -3.47 22.18
N VAL A 11 2.03 -3.84 21.41
CA VAL A 11 1.64 -3.18 20.17
C VAL A 11 0.16 -2.90 20.14
N VAL A 12 -0.21 -1.71 19.69
CA VAL A 12 -1.59 -1.35 19.33
C VAL A 12 -1.64 -1.08 17.83
N GLN A 13 -2.54 -1.76 17.13
CA GLN A 13 -2.71 -1.63 15.69
C GLN A 13 -3.92 -0.76 15.38
N TYR A 14 -3.72 0.18 14.45
CA TYR A 14 -4.76 1.04 13.91
C TYR A 14 -4.95 0.76 12.42
N ILE A 15 -6.21 0.64 11.98
CA ILE A 15 -6.56 0.34 10.59
C ILE A 15 -7.47 1.43 10.02
N LEU A 16 -7.53 1.51 8.70
CA LEU A 16 -8.53 2.32 8.02
C LEU A 16 -9.94 1.76 8.26
N ASP A 17 -10.82 2.57 8.84
CA ASP A 17 -12.25 2.28 8.98
C ASP A 17 -12.95 2.48 7.63
N ILE A 18 -13.12 1.39 6.87
CA ILE A 18 -13.61 1.44 5.49
C ILE A 18 -14.78 0.46 5.24
N HIS A 19 -15.93 0.81 5.80
CA HIS A 19 -17.21 0.11 5.59
C HIS A 19 -18.14 0.85 4.60
N MET A 20 -17.63 1.23 3.42
CA MET A 20 -18.41 1.95 2.39
C MET A 20 -18.12 1.40 0.99
N SER A 21 -18.90 1.77 -0.03
CA SER A 21 -18.61 1.43 -1.44
C SER A 21 -17.39 2.20 -1.98
N ALA A 22 -16.81 1.75 -3.10
CA ALA A 22 -15.73 2.49 -3.77
C ALA A 22 -16.22 3.86 -4.26
N ASP A 23 -17.47 3.93 -4.76
CA ASP A 23 -18.12 5.16 -5.20
C ASP A 23 -18.25 6.17 -4.04
N ARG A 24 -18.71 5.70 -2.87
CA ARG A 24 -18.82 6.54 -1.68
C ARG A 24 -17.45 7.00 -1.18
N LEU A 25 -16.43 6.13 -1.23
CA LEU A 25 -15.06 6.48 -0.88
C LEU A 25 -14.54 7.64 -1.75
N VAL A 26 -14.70 7.55 -3.08
CA VAL A 26 -14.29 8.61 -4.00
C VAL A 26 -15.01 9.93 -3.70
N GLN A 27 -16.33 9.89 -3.44
CA GLN A 27 -17.08 11.09 -3.06
C GLN A 27 -16.55 11.76 -1.78
N LEU A 28 -16.12 10.97 -0.79
CA LEU A 28 -15.55 11.51 0.45
C LEU A 28 -14.19 12.16 0.18
N ILE A 29 -13.34 11.53 -0.63
CA ILE A 29 -12.04 12.07 -1.05
C ILE A 29 -12.23 13.40 -1.80
N GLN A 30 -13.14 13.42 -2.79
CA GLN A 30 -13.46 14.62 -3.56
C GLN A 30 -13.93 15.78 -2.66
N ARG A 31 -14.68 15.48 -1.61
CA ARG A 31 -15.16 16.46 -0.61
C ARG A 31 -14.15 16.75 0.50
N ARG A 32 -12.91 16.26 0.38
CA ARG A 32 -11.82 16.39 1.37
C ARG A 32 -12.26 15.95 2.78
N LYS A 33 -13.14 14.95 2.86
CA LYS A 33 -13.56 14.41 4.15
C LYS A 33 -12.47 13.50 4.68
N LYS A 34 -12.01 13.79 5.90
CA LYS A 34 -10.98 13.00 6.59
C LYS A 34 -11.46 11.55 6.76
N LEU A 35 -10.69 10.61 6.21
CA LEU A 35 -10.91 9.20 6.46
C LEU A 35 -10.38 8.82 7.85
N ARG A 36 -11.12 7.95 8.54
CA ARG A 36 -10.82 7.60 9.94
C ARG A 36 -9.92 6.39 10.01
N VAL A 37 -8.85 6.52 10.79
CA VAL A 37 -8.03 5.41 11.24
C VAL A 37 -8.43 5.10 12.68
N VAL A 38 -8.87 3.88 12.94
CA VAL A 38 -9.44 3.45 14.23
C VAL A 38 -8.55 2.37 14.85
N GLU A 39 -8.58 2.29 16.17
CA GLU A 39 -7.94 1.19 16.89
C GLU A 39 -8.64 -0.12 16.54
N PHE A 40 -7.85 -1.16 16.23
CA PHE A 40 -8.37 -2.46 15.81
C PHE A 40 -8.08 -3.54 16.83
N SER A 41 -6.83 -3.64 17.27
CA SER A 41 -6.39 -4.73 18.15
C SER A 41 -5.11 -4.35 18.89
N GLY A 42 -5.01 -4.79 20.15
CA GLY A 42 -3.77 -4.84 20.90
C GLY A 42 -3.11 -6.21 20.83
N GLY A 43 -1.83 -6.28 21.20
CA GLY A 43 -1.10 -7.53 21.30
C GLY A 43 0.37 -7.27 21.61
N GLU A 44 1.22 -8.17 21.14
CA GLU A 44 2.66 -8.06 21.31
C GLU A 44 3.37 -8.29 19.97
N ILE A 45 4.56 -7.72 19.84
CA ILE A 45 5.36 -7.82 18.63
C ILE A 45 6.82 -8.02 19.00
N LYS A 46 7.51 -8.83 18.19
CA LYS A 46 8.97 -8.90 18.14
C LYS A 46 9.42 -8.33 16.80
N ILE A 47 10.36 -7.40 16.82
CA ILE A 47 10.91 -6.74 15.63
C ILE A 47 12.39 -7.10 15.53
N ALA A 48 12.85 -7.46 14.33
CA ALA A 48 14.27 -7.68 14.09
C ALA A 48 15.08 -6.39 14.37
N PRO A 49 16.29 -6.49 14.94
CA PRO A 49 17.08 -5.31 15.27
C PRO A 49 17.49 -4.52 14.02
N ASP A 50 17.82 -5.23 12.94
CA ASP A 50 18.31 -4.65 11.70
C ASP A 50 17.28 -4.79 10.57
N PRO A 51 17.21 -3.79 9.66
CA PRO A 51 16.38 -3.92 8.48
C PRO A 51 16.99 -4.94 7.52
N PHE A 52 16.14 -5.73 6.85
CA PHE A 52 16.61 -6.75 5.91
C PHE A 52 16.90 -6.19 4.50
N SER A 53 16.59 -4.91 4.28
CA SER A 53 16.93 -4.20 3.05
C SER A 53 17.14 -2.72 3.33
N SER A 54 18.04 -2.10 2.57
CA SER A 54 18.27 -0.65 2.56
C SER A 54 17.81 0.03 1.27
N SER A 55 17.37 -0.73 0.27
CA SER A 55 17.12 -0.26 -1.10
C SER A 55 15.91 0.67 -1.25
N GLY A 56 14.93 0.60 -0.34
CA GLY A 56 13.78 1.50 -0.37
C GLY A 56 14.17 2.95 -0.03
N ASN A 57 13.72 3.93 -0.81
CA ASN A 57 14.14 5.33 -0.61
C ASN A 57 13.63 5.94 0.70
N CYS A 58 12.40 5.61 1.13
CA CYS A 58 11.74 6.34 2.22
C CYS A 58 11.71 5.61 3.57
N ARG A 59 11.69 4.27 3.57
CA ARG A 59 11.48 3.47 4.77
C ARG A 59 12.42 2.26 4.83
N TRP A 60 12.84 1.91 6.04
CA TRP A 60 13.53 0.66 6.33
C TRP A 60 12.52 -0.45 6.68
N PRO A 61 12.56 -1.61 6.00
CA PRO A 61 11.76 -2.77 6.34
C PRO A 61 12.49 -3.70 7.31
N PHE A 62 11.82 -4.08 8.40
CA PHE A 62 12.30 -5.02 9.42
C PHE A 62 11.38 -6.23 9.45
N TYR A 63 11.95 -7.42 9.62
CA TYR A 63 11.13 -8.60 9.89
C TYR A 63 10.42 -8.44 11.24
N ALA A 64 9.19 -8.93 11.32
CA ALA A 64 8.42 -8.93 12.55
C ALA A 64 7.63 -10.24 12.75
N VAL A 65 7.37 -10.52 14.02
CA VAL A 65 6.56 -11.64 14.50
C VAL A 65 5.51 -11.11 15.47
N LEU A 66 4.26 -11.53 15.29
CA LEU A 66 3.20 -11.37 16.28
C LEU A 66 3.08 -12.71 17.04
N PRO A 67 3.56 -12.81 18.30
CA PRO A 67 3.66 -14.09 19.01
C PRO A 67 2.32 -14.82 19.21
N GLN A 68 1.20 -14.13 19.02
CA GLN A 68 -0.15 -14.69 19.09
C GLN A 68 -0.50 -15.56 17.88
N THR A 69 0.17 -15.40 16.73
CA THR A 69 -0.13 -16.17 15.50
C THR A 69 0.85 -17.31 15.27
N ASP A 70 2.15 -17.08 15.50
CA ASP A 70 3.23 -18.07 15.43
C ASP A 70 4.48 -17.46 16.08
N ARG A 71 5.14 -18.18 16.98
CA ARG A 71 6.26 -17.66 17.78
C ARG A 71 7.61 -17.71 17.06
N ASN A 72 7.76 -18.50 16.00
CA ASN A 72 9.08 -18.90 15.50
C ASN A 72 9.39 -18.50 14.05
N ARG A 73 8.42 -18.00 13.29
CA ARG A 73 8.62 -17.58 11.89
C ARG A 73 8.16 -16.15 11.64
N ALA A 74 8.99 -15.38 10.93
CA ALA A 74 8.60 -14.06 10.45
C ALA A 74 7.42 -14.19 9.47
N GLN A 75 6.29 -13.59 9.85
CA GLN A 75 5.07 -13.54 9.04
C GLN A 75 4.75 -12.11 8.59
N PHE A 76 5.41 -11.12 9.19
CA PHE A 76 5.12 -9.71 9.01
C PHE A 76 6.39 -8.92 8.71
N VAL A 77 6.18 -7.74 8.15
CA VAL A 77 7.18 -6.69 7.99
C VAL A 77 6.66 -5.46 8.71
N VAL A 78 7.52 -4.81 9.47
CA VAL A 78 7.29 -3.44 9.93
C VAL A 78 8.21 -2.49 9.18
N LYS A 79 7.67 -1.36 8.73
CA LYS A 79 8.40 -0.33 8.00
C LYS A 79 8.46 0.94 8.82
N ARG A 80 9.66 1.52 8.94
CA ARG A 80 9.91 2.79 9.64
C ARG A 80 10.50 3.82 8.69
N PHE A 81 10.06 5.07 8.76
CA PHE A 81 10.64 6.15 7.95
C PHE A 81 12.13 6.34 8.28
N LYS A 82 12.94 6.59 7.24
CA LYS A 82 14.37 6.81 7.41
C LYS A 82 14.69 8.16 8.05
N THR A 83 13.92 9.19 7.70
CA THR A 83 14.14 10.58 8.09
C THR A 83 12.81 11.30 8.31
N GLY A 84 12.84 12.47 8.95
CA GLY A 84 11.68 13.33 9.21
C GLY A 84 10.89 12.96 10.46
N SER A 85 9.65 13.44 10.57
CA SER A 85 8.80 13.19 11.75
C SER A 85 8.39 11.71 11.85
N HIS A 86 8.28 11.22 13.08
CA HIS A 86 7.78 9.88 13.41
C HIS A 86 6.42 9.94 14.11
N GLU A 87 5.64 10.97 13.83
CA GLU A 87 4.27 11.15 14.34
C GLU A 87 3.31 10.13 13.72
N LYS A 88 2.26 9.78 14.46
CA LYS A 88 1.29 8.74 14.06
C LYS A 88 0.65 9.04 12.71
N GLU A 89 0.31 10.31 12.49
CA GLU A 89 -0.36 10.84 11.30
C GLU A 89 0.38 10.46 10.02
N ARG A 90 1.72 10.49 10.04
CA ARG A 90 2.54 10.13 8.88
C ARG A 90 2.42 8.65 8.52
N TYR A 91 2.31 7.77 9.51
CA TYR A 91 2.08 6.34 9.30
C TYR A 91 0.62 6.07 8.93
N ASP A 92 -0.33 6.82 9.48
CA ASP A 92 -1.74 6.76 9.13
C ASP A 92 -1.97 7.07 7.65
N ILE A 93 -1.24 8.01 7.06
CA ILE A 93 -1.30 8.29 5.61
C ILE A 93 -1.04 7.02 4.79
N GLN A 94 -0.05 6.21 5.16
CA GLN A 94 0.28 4.96 4.45
C GLN A 94 -0.81 3.89 4.64
N THR A 95 -1.37 3.81 5.85
CA THR A 95 -2.52 2.95 6.18
C THR A 95 -3.75 3.34 5.34
N ILE A 96 -4.03 4.63 5.23
CA ILE A 96 -5.12 5.19 4.41
C ILE A 96 -4.89 4.88 2.93
N SER A 97 -3.71 5.20 2.39
CA SER A 97 -3.39 4.97 0.97
C SER A 97 -3.53 3.50 0.57
N SER A 98 -2.95 2.58 1.36
CA SER A 98 -3.09 1.15 1.08
C SER A 98 -4.54 0.68 1.17
N GLY A 99 -5.31 1.16 2.15
CA GLY A 99 -6.72 0.83 2.30
C GLY A 99 -7.59 1.31 1.12
N ILE A 100 -7.35 2.52 0.62
CA ILE A 100 -8.00 3.05 -0.60
C ILE A 100 -7.68 2.15 -1.80
N CYS A 101 -6.40 1.84 -2.02
CA CYS A 101 -5.95 1.00 -3.13
C CYS A 101 -6.55 -0.42 -3.06
N ALA A 102 -6.59 -1.01 -1.86
CA ALA A 102 -7.25 -2.28 -1.62
C ALA A 102 -8.76 -2.24 -1.94
N LYS A 103 -9.44 -1.13 -1.64
CA LYS A 103 -10.86 -0.97 -1.98
C LYS A 103 -11.09 -0.83 -3.48
N LEU A 104 -10.27 -0.01 -4.14
CA LEU A 104 -10.35 0.24 -5.58
C LEU A 104 -10.00 -1.01 -6.39
N SER A 105 -8.96 -1.76 -6.02
CA SER A 105 -8.60 -3.02 -6.69
C SER A 105 -9.73 -4.06 -6.69
N ARG A 106 -10.50 -4.15 -5.60
CA ARG A 106 -11.69 -5.02 -5.55
C ARG A 106 -12.78 -4.56 -6.52
N LYS A 107 -13.03 -3.24 -6.63
CA LYS A 107 -14.00 -2.70 -7.58
C LYS A 107 -13.55 -2.93 -9.03
N PHE A 108 -12.28 -2.68 -9.31
CA PHE A 108 -11.67 -2.93 -10.61
C PHE A 108 -11.77 -4.41 -11.02
N HIS A 109 -11.53 -5.34 -10.10
CA HIS A 109 -11.68 -6.79 -10.37
C HIS A 109 -13.05 -7.12 -10.96
N PHE A 110 -14.14 -6.57 -10.42
CA PHE A 110 -15.48 -6.83 -10.96
C PHE A 110 -15.66 -6.33 -12.40
N HIS A 111 -14.99 -5.25 -12.78
CA HIS A 111 -15.08 -4.68 -14.12
C HIS A 111 -14.14 -5.39 -15.10
N ALA A 112 -12.96 -5.81 -14.65
CA ALA A 112 -11.88 -6.25 -15.53
C ALA A 112 -11.71 -7.78 -15.65
N ARG A 113 -12.28 -8.57 -14.72
CA ARG A 113 -12.04 -10.03 -14.66
C ARG A 113 -12.47 -10.85 -15.90
N ALA A 114 -13.29 -10.27 -16.77
CA ALA A 114 -13.74 -10.93 -18.00
C ALA A 114 -12.73 -10.81 -19.16
N PHE A 115 -11.75 -9.91 -19.06
CA PHE A 115 -10.77 -9.71 -20.14
C PHE A 115 -9.66 -10.77 -20.07
N PRO A 116 -9.26 -11.39 -21.20
CA PRO A 116 -8.23 -12.42 -21.21
C PRO A 116 -6.88 -11.98 -20.63
N SER A 117 -6.47 -10.73 -20.84
CA SER A 117 -5.21 -10.19 -20.31
C SER A 117 -5.29 -9.78 -18.83
N TYR A 118 -6.45 -9.96 -18.19
CA TYR A 118 -6.63 -9.64 -16.78
C TYR A 118 -5.90 -10.64 -15.88
N SER A 119 -5.12 -10.10 -14.96
CA SER A 119 -4.50 -10.82 -13.86
C SER A 119 -5.06 -10.31 -12.53
N SER A 120 -5.43 -11.22 -11.63
CA SER A 120 -5.95 -10.83 -10.31
C SER A 120 -4.91 -10.04 -9.53
N LEU A 121 -5.33 -8.94 -8.88
CA LEU A 121 -4.45 -8.12 -8.05
C LEU A 121 -5.11 -7.76 -6.71
N SER A 122 -4.30 -7.57 -5.67
CA SER A 122 -4.72 -6.97 -4.40
C SER A 122 -3.57 -6.31 -3.68
N PHE A 123 -3.90 -5.34 -2.85
CA PHE A 123 -2.94 -4.68 -1.97
C PHE A 123 -2.85 -5.40 -0.62
N VAL A 124 -1.64 -5.49 -0.08
CA VAL A 124 -1.44 -5.95 1.29
C VAL A 124 -2.13 -4.99 2.26
N LYS A 125 -2.83 -5.54 3.25
CA LYS A 125 -3.40 -4.72 4.32
C LYS A 125 -2.26 -4.14 5.14
N VAL A 126 -2.31 -2.83 5.36
CA VAL A 126 -1.35 -2.09 6.17
C VAL A 126 -2.08 -1.54 7.40
N SER A 127 -1.44 -1.61 8.55
CA SER A 127 -1.87 -0.94 9.78
C SER A 127 -0.79 0.01 10.29
N THR A 128 -1.20 1.06 10.99
CA THR A 128 -0.29 1.84 11.82
C THR A 128 -0.10 1.08 13.12
N ALA A 129 1.12 0.71 13.47
CA ALA A 129 1.45 -0.01 14.69
C ALA A 129 2.16 0.94 15.67
N LYS A 130 1.55 1.17 16.83
CA LYS A 130 2.18 1.85 17.98
C LYS A 130 2.83 0.80 18.86
N VAL A 131 4.16 0.80 18.91
CA VAL A 131 4.95 -0.16 19.68
C VAL A 131 5.52 0.56 20.90
N THR A 132 5.27 0.01 22.09
CA THR A 132 5.78 0.56 23.35
C THR A 132 7.00 -0.23 23.78
N ASN A 133 8.09 0.46 24.09
CA ASN A 133 9.28 -0.16 24.65
C ASN A 133 9.02 -0.51 26.13
N PRO A 134 9.07 -1.79 26.53
CA PRO A 134 8.73 -2.20 27.89
C PRO A 134 9.73 -1.71 28.94
N ARG A 135 10.95 -1.30 28.56
CA ARG A 135 11.99 -0.87 29.51
C ARG A 135 11.87 0.58 29.94
N ASN A 136 11.42 1.46 29.04
CA ASN A 136 11.41 2.91 29.28
C ASN A 136 10.09 3.59 28.89
N ASN A 137 9.07 2.81 28.52
CA ASN A 137 7.73 3.25 28.13
C ASN A 137 7.69 4.22 26.92
N SER A 138 8.80 4.39 26.20
CA SER A 138 8.83 5.18 24.96
C SER A 138 8.02 4.48 23.87
N THR A 139 7.42 5.27 22.97
CA THR A 139 6.60 4.73 21.88
C THR A 139 7.21 5.03 20.53
N ALA A 140 7.07 4.09 19.61
CA ALA A 140 7.49 4.23 18.22
C ALA A 140 6.38 3.74 17.29
N TYR A 141 6.22 4.42 16.16
CA TYR A 141 5.25 4.06 15.14
C TYR A 141 5.91 3.36 13.95
N TYR A 142 5.18 2.40 13.38
CA TYR A 142 5.56 1.64 12.20
C TYR A 142 4.35 1.43 11.29
N ASN A 143 4.58 1.18 10.01
CA ASN A 143 3.58 0.53 9.16
C ASN A 143 3.79 -0.99 9.23
N LEU A 144 2.78 -1.74 9.65
CA LEU A 144 2.82 -3.20 9.73
C LEU A 144 2.03 -3.82 8.58
N GLU A 145 2.61 -4.80 7.90
CA GLU A 145 1.99 -5.55 6.81
C GLU A 145 2.47 -7.01 6.79
N LYS A 146 1.76 -7.86 6.05
CA LYS A 146 2.18 -9.25 5.85
C LYS A 146 3.48 -9.31 5.05
N LEU A 147 4.40 -10.19 5.43
CA LEU A 147 5.60 -10.48 4.67
C LEU A 147 5.23 -11.11 3.32
N LEU A 148 5.63 -10.46 2.23
CA LEU A 148 5.56 -11.01 0.89
C LEU A 148 6.84 -11.83 0.61
N GLN A 149 6.67 -13.08 0.20
CA GLN A 149 7.76 -13.97 -0.15
C GLN A 149 7.75 -14.22 -1.66
N GLY A 150 8.81 -13.82 -2.35
CA GLY A 150 8.94 -13.94 -3.79
C GLY A 150 9.79 -12.83 -4.38
N GLU A 151 10.02 -12.91 -5.69
CA GLU A 151 10.69 -11.85 -6.43
C GLU A 151 9.79 -10.62 -6.49
N PHE A 152 10.34 -9.46 -6.11
CA PHE A 152 9.62 -8.21 -6.00
C PHE A 152 9.87 -7.35 -7.24
N PHE A 153 8.81 -6.97 -7.94
CA PHE A 153 8.86 -6.20 -9.17
C PHE A 153 8.17 -4.85 -9.02
N LYS A 154 8.71 -3.83 -9.68
CA LYS A 154 8.04 -2.55 -9.91
C LYS A 154 7.51 -2.51 -11.35
N PHE A 155 6.21 -2.30 -11.51
CA PHE A 155 5.52 -2.29 -12.81
C PHE A 155 5.43 -0.88 -13.41
N ASN A 156 5.21 0.11 -12.55
CA ASN A 156 5.30 1.53 -12.86
C ASN A 156 5.76 2.30 -11.60
N ASN A 157 6.09 3.59 -11.75
CA ASN A 157 6.34 4.48 -10.62
C ASN A 157 5.30 5.61 -10.56
N ASN A 158 5.51 6.56 -9.64
CA ASN A 158 4.67 7.75 -9.48
C ASN A 158 5.11 8.95 -10.34
N ALA A 159 5.95 8.74 -11.35
CA ALA A 159 6.56 9.78 -12.18
C ALA A 159 6.76 9.32 -13.64
N GLY A 160 5.81 8.55 -14.17
CA GLY A 160 5.75 8.19 -15.59
C GLY A 160 6.61 7.00 -16.05
N TYR A 161 7.43 6.38 -15.20
CA TYR A 161 8.16 5.17 -15.57
C TYR A 161 7.22 3.97 -15.73
N VAL A 162 7.42 3.20 -16.81
CA VAL A 162 6.78 1.90 -17.07
C VAL A 162 7.88 0.85 -17.22
N ASN A 163 7.79 -0.25 -16.49
CA ASN A 163 8.71 -1.37 -16.65
C ASN A 163 8.30 -2.20 -17.88
N ILE A 164 9.01 -2.01 -18.99
CA ILE A 164 8.73 -2.68 -20.26
C ILE A 164 9.05 -4.19 -20.17
N GLU A 165 10.11 -4.57 -19.47
CA GLU A 165 10.55 -5.97 -19.33
C GLU A 165 9.57 -6.80 -18.49
N LYS A 166 8.93 -6.18 -17.50
CA LYS A 166 7.90 -6.80 -16.64
C LYS A 166 6.52 -6.20 -16.90
N CYS A 167 6.26 -5.76 -18.13
CA CYS A 167 5.01 -5.09 -18.47
C CYS A 167 3.82 -6.02 -18.21
N ASN A 168 2.81 -5.50 -17.51
CA ASN A 168 1.57 -6.23 -17.24
C ASN A 168 0.37 -5.32 -17.55
N ALA A 169 -0.50 -5.78 -18.44
CA ALA A 169 -1.65 -5.02 -18.93
C ALA A 169 -2.58 -4.59 -17.79
N THR A 170 -2.81 -5.47 -16.81
CA THR A 170 -3.66 -5.18 -15.65
C THR A 170 -3.11 -4.04 -14.81
N MET A 171 -1.79 -3.97 -14.61
CA MET A 171 -1.18 -2.91 -13.80
C MET A 171 -1.40 -1.53 -14.43
N GLN A 172 -1.13 -1.40 -15.73
CA GLN A 172 -1.33 -0.13 -16.44
C GLN A 172 -2.81 0.24 -16.57
N ALA A 173 -3.67 -0.75 -16.83
CA ALA A 173 -5.11 -0.54 -16.91
C ALA A 173 -5.71 -0.17 -15.56
N PHE A 174 -5.20 -0.72 -14.45
CA PHE A 174 -5.67 -0.37 -13.11
C PHE A 174 -5.38 1.10 -12.79
N SER A 175 -4.16 1.59 -13.03
CA SER A 175 -3.81 3.01 -12.84
C SER A 175 -4.72 3.92 -13.67
N HIS A 176 -4.88 3.65 -14.97
CA HIS A 176 -5.78 4.42 -15.84
C HIS A 176 -7.24 4.34 -15.35
N TRP A 177 -7.72 3.14 -15.03
CA TRP A 177 -9.08 2.93 -14.54
C TRP A 177 -9.36 3.71 -13.25
N THR A 178 -8.41 3.81 -12.32
CA THR A 178 -8.63 4.59 -11.10
C THR A 178 -8.84 6.08 -11.37
N TYR A 179 -8.13 6.64 -12.35
CA TYR A 179 -8.35 8.01 -12.81
C TYR A 179 -9.74 8.18 -13.43
N HIS A 180 -10.12 7.30 -14.35
CA HIS A 180 -11.41 7.37 -15.03
C HIS A 180 -12.59 7.13 -14.07
N PHE A 181 -12.53 6.06 -13.26
CA PHE A 181 -13.56 5.70 -12.28
C PHE A 181 -13.78 6.82 -11.25
N SER A 182 -12.71 7.50 -10.85
CA SER A 182 -12.79 8.60 -9.90
C SER A 182 -13.16 9.95 -10.54
N LYS A 183 -13.39 9.99 -11.87
CA LYS A 183 -13.63 11.22 -12.65
C LYS A 183 -12.52 12.25 -12.46
N GLY A 184 -11.27 11.80 -12.48
CA GLY A 184 -10.07 12.63 -12.32
C GLY A 184 -9.73 13.04 -10.88
N VAL A 185 -10.45 12.55 -9.87
CA VAL A 185 -10.17 12.90 -8.47
C VAL A 185 -8.84 12.31 -8.00
N LEU A 186 -8.54 11.07 -8.36
CA LEU A 186 -7.31 10.39 -7.95
C LEU A 186 -6.82 9.38 -8.99
N MET A 187 -5.54 9.05 -8.92
CA MET A 187 -4.90 7.98 -9.69
C MET A 187 -3.96 7.18 -8.79
N VAL A 188 -4.04 5.85 -8.85
CA VAL A 188 -3.11 4.97 -8.13
C VAL A 188 -1.92 4.62 -9.03
N THR A 189 -0.72 4.82 -8.52
CA THR A 189 0.56 4.58 -9.21
C THR A 189 1.57 3.89 -8.27
N ASP A 190 2.84 3.78 -8.69
CA ASP A 190 3.89 3.03 -7.98
C ASP A 190 3.49 1.58 -7.67
N LEU A 191 2.91 0.92 -8.67
CA LEU A 191 2.47 -0.46 -8.57
C LEU A 191 3.68 -1.38 -8.51
N GLN A 192 3.86 -2.01 -7.35
CA GLN A 192 5.00 -2.87 -7.09
C GLN A 192 4.62 -3.99 -6.10
N GLY A 193 5.22 -5.16 -6.24
CA GLY A 193 4.84 -6.33 -5.44
C GLY A 193 5.37 -7.65 -5.99
N ILE A 194 4.70 -8.73 -5.58
CA ILE A 194 5.05 -10.10 -5.99
C ILE A 194 3.91 -10.73 -6.80
N TYR A 195 4.24 -11.73 -7.60
CA TYR A 195 3.27 -12.67 -8.15
C TYR A 195 3.22 -13.93 -7.26
N ASP A 196 2.06 -14.19 -6.65
CA ASP A 196 1.79 -15.42 -5.92
C ASP A 196 1.27 -16.48 -6.90
N SER A 197 2.20 -17.26 -7.44
CA SER A 197 1.92 -18.31 -8.42
C SER A 197 0.98 -19.40 -7.90
N ARG A 198 0.91 -19.60 -6.58
CA ARG A 198 0.03 -20.61 -5.98
C ARG A 198 -1.44 -20.21 -6.07
N ASN A 199 -1.72 -18.91 -5.99
CA ASN A 199 -3.08 -18.37 -6.02
C ASN A 199 -3.39 -17.60 -7.32
N GLY A 200 -2.45 -17.57 -8.27
CA GLY A 200 -2.60 -16.88 -9.56
C GLY A 200 -2.84 -15.37 -9.42
N LYS A 201 -2.18 -14.72 -8.47
CA LYS A 201 -2.55 -13.36 -8.03
C LYS A 201 -1.35 -12.49 -7.70
N PHE A 202 -1.43 -11.22 -8.09
CA PHE A 202 -0.47 -10.20 -7.66
C PHE A 202 -0.82 -9.65 -6.28
N TRP A 203 0.19 -9.63 -5.40
CA TRP A 203 0.13 -8.93 -4.12
C TRP A 203 1.02 -7.69 -4.18
N LEU A 204 0.38 -6.53 -4.13
CA LEU A 204 1.02 -5.23 -4.24
C LEU A 204 1.21 -4.58 -2.86
N SER A 205 2.27 -3.80 -2.71
CA SER A 205 2.58 -3.03 -1.49
C SER A 205 3.10 -1.65 -1.86
N ASP A 206 3.04 -0.72 -0.90
CA ASP A 206 3.54 0.66 -1.03
C ASP A 206 3.09 1.40 -2.31
N PRO A 207 1.78 1.48 -2.60
CA PRO A 207 1.30 2.30 -3.72
C PRO A 207 1.48 3.79 -3.43
N ALA A 208 1.55 4.56 -4.52
CA ALA A 208 1.37 6.00 -4.51
C ALA A 208 -0.05 6.37 -4.97
N ILE A 209 -0.55 7.51 -4.49
CA ILE A 209 -1.80 8.11 -4.95
C ILE A 209 -1.51 9.55 -5.37
N HIS A 210 -1.81 9.86 -6.63
CA HIS A 210 -1.95 11.23 -7.08
C HIS A 210 -3.37 11.69 -6.80
N CYS A 211 -3.54 12.84 -6.15
CA CYS A 211 -4.85 13.40 -5.82
C CYS A 211 -4.76 14.93 -5.87
N GLU A 212 -5.25 15.52 -6.95
CA GLU A 212 -5.18 16.97 -7.19
C GLU A 212 -5.95 17.77 -6.14
N CYS A 213 -7.10 17.26 -5.71
CA CYS A 213 -7.92 17.98 -4.74
C CYS A 213 -7.34 17.94 -3.32
N ASP A 214 -6.26 17.22 -3.02
CA ASP A 214 -5.69 17.11 -1.67
C ASP A 214 -4.17 16.83 -1.69
N LEU A 215 -3.39 17.82 -2.14
CA LEU A 215 -1.95 17.70 -2.37
C LEU A 215 -1.12 17.45 -1.10
N LEU A 216 -1.61 17.89 0.07
CA LEU A 216 -0.90 17.70 1.34
C LEU A 216 -1.14 16.30 1.93
N ASN A 217 -2.10 15.56 1.36
CA ASN A 217 -2.44 14.21 1.77
C ASN A 217 -1.79 13.18 0.83
N TYR A 218 -1.71 11.92 1.29
CA TYR A 218 -1.06 10.80 0.56
C TYR A 218 0.48 10.87 0.46
N GLY A 219 1.11 11.82 1.17
CA GLY A 219 2.56 11.90 1.33
C GLY A 219 3.30 12.49 0.14
N GLN A 220 4.63 12.53 0.22
CA GLN A 220 5.49 13.21 -0.77
C GLN A 220 5.45 12.59 -2.17
N THR A 221 4.88 11.39 -2.32
CA THR A 221 4.69 10.74 -3.63
C THR A 221 3.49 11.29 -4.40
N ASN A 222 2.62 12.09 -3.76
CA ASN A 222 1.49 12.74 -4.41
C ASN A 222 1.95 13.97 -5.22
N LEU A 223 2.19 13.76 -6.52
CA LEU A 223 2.51 14.83 -7.46
C LEU A 223 1.27 15.56 -8.03
N GLY A 224 0.06 15.30 -7.51
CA GLY A 224 -1.17 15.95 -7.96
C GLY A 224 -1.44 15.78 -9.46
N TYR A 225 -1.87 16.87 -10.10
CA TYR A 225 -2.15 16.92 -11.54
C TYR A 225 -0.93 16.55 -12.41
N GLU A 226 0.27 16.95 -11.99
CA GLU A 226 1.50 16.62 -12.72
C GLU A 226 1.75 15.10 -12.73
N GLY A 227 1.45 14.41 -11.62
CA GLY A 227 1.50 12.95 -11.58
C GLY A 227 0.56 12.29 -12.58
N PHE A 228 -0.63 12.87 -12.82
CA PHE A 228 -1.55 12.38 -13.85
C PHE A 228 -0.94 12.53 -15.25
N LYS A 229 -0.37 13.70 -15.55
CA LYS A 229 0.28 13.97 -16.85
C LYS A 229 1.41 13.00 -17.13
N LEU A 230 2.35 12.87 -16.18
CA LEU A 230 3.51 11.99 -16.31
C LEU A 230 3.09 10.54 -16.56
N PHE A 231 2.02 10.06 -15.91
CA PHE A 231 1.48 8.73 -16.20
C PHE A 231 0.95 8.63 -17.64
N PHE A 232 0.15 9.60 -18.09
CA PHE A 232 -0.47 9.55 -19.41
C PHE A 232 0.50 9.78 -20.58
N GLU A 233 1.61 10.48 -20.38
CA GLU A 233 2.66 10.65 -21.40
C GLU A 233 3.22 9.30 -21.86
N THR A 234 3.42 8.37 -20.93
CA THR A 234 4.00 7.05 -21.19
C THR A 234 2.95 5.94 -21.28
N HIS A 235 1.73 6.16 -20.80
CA HIS A 235 0.66 5.18 -20.89
C HIS A 235 0.30 4.86 -22.35
N ARG A 236 0.05 3.58 -22.60
CA ARG A 236 -0.53 3.08 -23.85
C ARG A 236 -1.71 2.18 -23.47
N CYS A 237 -2.91 2.56 -23.91
CA CYS A 237 -4.09 1.76 -23.67
C CYS A 237 -3.91 0.34 -24.22
N ASN A 238 -4.18 -0.65 -23.38
CA ASN A 238 -4.21 -2.05 -23.75
C ASN A 238 -5.66 -2.53 -23.96
N ASP A 239 -5.83 -3.84 -24.18
CA ASP A 239 -7.13 -4.48 -24.38
C ASP A 239 -8.10 -4.27 -23.22
N ILE A 240 -7.62 -4.29 -21.97
CA ILE A 240 -8.45 -4.02 -20.79
C ILE A 240 -8.93 -2.56 -20.82
N CYS A 241 -8.04 -1.60 -21.10
CA CYS A 241 -8.42 -0.19 -21.19
C CYS A 241 -9.49 0.04 -22.27
N ARG A 242 -9.29 -0.52 -23.47
CA ARG A 242 -10.23 -0.39 -24.59
C ARG A 242 -11.56 -1.08 -24.28
N GLY A 243 -11.51 -2.27 -23.69
CA GLY A 243 -12.71 -3.03 -23.30
C GLY A 243 -13.54 -2.34 -22.22
N LEU A 244 -12.88 -1.58 -21.34
CA LEU A 244 -13.54 -0.76 -20.32
C LEU A 244 -13.94 0.65 -20.80
N GLN A 245 -13.60 1.02 -22.04
CA GLN A 245 -13.89 2.33 -22.64
C GLN A 245 -13.35 3.51 -21.80
N LEU A 246 -12.10 3.38 -21.33
CA LEU A 246 -11.43 4.38 -20.50
C LEU A 246 -10.97 5.62 -21.27
#